data_AF-A0A849L5F8-F1
#
_entry.id   AF-A0A849L5F8-F1
#
_cell.length_a   1.000
_cell.length_b   1.000
_cell.length_c   1.000
_cell.angle_alpha   90.00
_cell.angle_beta   90.00
_cell.angle_gamma   90.00
#
_symmetry.space_group_name_H-M   'P 1'
#
loop_
_entity.id
_entity.type
_entity.pdbx_description
1 polymer ?
#
loop_
_entity_poly.entity_id
_entity_poly.type
_entity_poly.pdbx_seq_one_letter_code
_entity_poly.pdbx_strand_id
1 'polypeptide(L)'
;MTERKRTRAEEKAYIQLLINLNEQESWIRAYRKKQTLIPSDWYSVERKVPVTPKRSKVTLRVDDRALRWFRRMGPGWQARVDAVLQAYMLSVISKEIEGEFDRDWKGDPI
;
A
#
# COMPACT_ATOMS: atom_id res chain seq x y z
N MET A 1 18.74 -18.65 -39.36
CA MET A 1 19.83 -17.82 -38.80
C MET A 1 20.90 -18.78 -38.29
N THR A 2 22.08 -18.73 -38.87
CA THR A 2 23.19 -19.65 -38.57
C THR A 2 23.66 -19.45 -37.14
N GLU A 3 23.61 -20.49 -36.30
CA GLU A 3 24.15 -20.47 -34.94
C GLU A 3 25.68 -20.31 -35.01
N ARG A 4 26.16 -19.07 -34.92
CA ARG A 4 27.57 -18.83 -34.58
C ARG A 4 27.76 -19.32 -33.15
N LYS A 5 28.67 -20.28 -32.95
CA LYS A 5 29.07 -20.71 -31.60
C LYS A 5 29.64 -19.50 -30.87
N ARG A 6 28.94 -19.07 -29.81
CA ARG A 6 29.34 -17.94 -28.98
C ARG A 6 30.61 -18.30 -28.22
N THR A 7 31.54 -17.36 -28.12
CA THR A 7 32.70 -17.47 -27.23
C THR A 7 32.25 -17.47 -25.76
N ARG A 8 33.11 -17.87 -24.80
CA ARG A 8 32.74 -17.90 -23.37
C ARG A 8 32.23 -16.55 -22.83
N ALA A 9 32.78 -15.43 -23.32
CA ALA A 9 32.35 -14.09 -22.93
C ALA A 9 30.97 -13.74 -23.54
N GLU A 10 30.76 -14.07 -24.80
CA GLU A 10 29.47 -13.88 -25.49
C GLU A 10 28.38 -14.79 -24.91
N GLU A 11 28.71 -16.00 -24.45
CA GLU A 11 27.77 -16.90 -23.80
C GLU A 11 27.33 -16.36 -22.43
N LYS A 12 28.26 -15.81 -21.64
CA LYS A 12 27.92 -15.14 -20.37
C LYS A 12 27.02 -13.92 -20.61
N ALA A 13 27.32 -13.10 -21.63
CA ALA A 13 26.50 -11.96 -22.00
C ALA A 13 25.10 -12.39 -22.49
N TYR A 14 25.02 -13.49 -23.25
CA TYR A 14 23.77 -14.08 -23.71
C TYR A 14 22.91 -14.62 -22.56
N ILE A 15 23.51 -15.34 -21.61
CA ILE A 15 22.81 -15.82 -20.40
C ILE A 15 22.28 -14.62 -19.59
N GLN A 16 23.10 -13.59 -19.40
CA GLN A 16 22.68 -12.39 -18.66
C GLN A 16 21.53 -11.67 -19.39
N LEU A 17 21.59 -11.57 -20.72
CA LEU A 17 20.51 -11.03 -21.53
C LEU A 17 19.22 -11.86 -21.36
N LEU A 18 19.30 -13.19 -21.38
CA LEU A 18 18.14 -14.05 -21.18
C LEU A 18 17.52 -13.89 -19.78
N ILE A 19 18.34 -13.78 -18.73
CA ILE A 19 17.87 -13.52 -17.36
C ILE A 19 17.13 -12.19 -17.32
N ASN A 20 17.75 -11.12 -17.84
CA ASN A 20 17.17 -9.78 -17.85
C ASN A 20 15.85 -9.75 -18.66
N LEU A 21 15.81 -10.43 -19.81
CA LEU A 21 14.60 -10.52 -20.64
C LEU A 21 13.48 -11.28 -19.93
N ASN A 22 13.81 -12.36 -19.22
CA ASN A 22 12.83 -13.13 -18.44
C ASN A 22 12.28 -12.34 -17.24
N GLU A 23 13.13 -11.54 -16.58
CA GLU A 23 12.70 -10.62 -15.51
C GLU A 23 11.77 -9.52 -16.05
N GLN A 24 12.14 -8.90 -17.17
CA GLN A 24 11.29 -7.92 -17.86
C GLN A 24 9.96 -8.52 -18.29
N GLU A 25 9.96 -9.74 -18.84
CA GLU A 25 8.76 -10.44 -19.24
C GLU A 25 7.87 -10.77 -18.05
N SER A 26 8.46 -11.18 -16.92
CA SER A 26 7.73 -11.49 -15.69
C SER A 26 6.98 -10.28 -15.15
N TRP A 27 7.59 -9.09 -15.21
CA TRP A 27 6.95 -7.83 -14.80
C TRP A 27 5.79 -7.45 -15.73
N ILE A 28 5.98 -7.54 -17.04
CA ILE A 28 4.92 -7.25 -18.04
C ILE A 28 3.77 -8.26 -17.92
N ARG A 29 4.07 -9.55 -17.71
CA ARG A 29 3.07 -10.62 -17.52
C ARG A 29 2.27 -10.40 -16.24
N ALA A 30 2.92 -10.02 -15.14
CA ALA A 30 2.24 -9.70 -13.89
C ALA A 30 1.33 -8.46 -14.02
N TYR A 31 1.82 -7.41 -14.70
CA TYR A 31 1.05 -6.20 -14.97
C TYR A 31 -0.18 -6.48 -15.85
N ARG A 32 0.00 -7.22 -16.96
CA ARG A 32 -1.11 -7.64 -17.82
C ARG A 32 -2.11 -8.52 -17.07
N LYS A 33 -1.65 -9.50 -16.28
CA LYS A 33 -2.54 -10.33 -15.45
C LYS A 33 -3.37 -9.49 -14.48
N LYS A 34 -2.78 -8.48 -13.83
CA LYS A 34 -3.54 -7.56 -12.97
C LYS A 34 -4.61 -6.80 -13.76
N GLN A 35 -4.29 -6.31 -14.95
CA GLN A 35 -5.26 -5.59 -15.77
C GLN A 35 -6.38 -6.48 -16.34
N THR A 36 -6.11 -7.75 -16.65
CA THR A 36 -7.10 -8.66 -17.23
C THR A 36 -7.94 -9.38 -16.17
N LEU A 37 -7.35 -9.74 -15.03
CA LEU A 37 -8.02 -10.52 -13.98
C LEU A 37 -8.74 -9.66 -12.95
N ILE A 38 -8.43 -8.37 -12.87
CA ILE A 38 -9.16 -7.41 -12.03
C ILE A 38 -10.16 -6.70 -12.94
N PRO A 39 -11.47 -7.00 -12.85
CA PRO A 39 -12.48 -6.32 -13.64
C PRO A 39 -12.40 -4.80 -13.41
N SER A 40 -12.58 -4.02 -14.47
CA SER A 40 -12.60 -2.54 -14.38
C SER A 40 -13.60 -2.03 -13.34
N ASP A 41 -14.69 -2.77 -13.14
CA ASP A 41 -15.72 -2.45 -12.15
C ASP A 41 -15.24 -2.55 -10.70
N TRP A 42 -14.22 -3.39 -10.41
CA TRP A 42 -13.66 -3.52 -9.05
C TRP A 42 -12.98 -2.24 -8.56
N TYR A 43 -12.40 -1.45 -9.46
CA TYR A 43 -11.86 -0.12 -9.14
C TYR A 43 -12.95 0.90 -8.76
N SER A 44 -14.23 0.56 -8.98
CA SER A 44 -15.39 1.40 -8.64
C SER A 44 -16.23 0.84 -7.49
N VAL A 45 -15.90 -0.34 -6.94
CA VAL A 45 -16.62 -0.95 -5.83
C VAL A 45 -16.51 -0.10 -4.55
N GLU A 46 -15.35 0.50 -4.29
CA GLU A 46 -15.15 1.46 -3.19
C GLU A 46 -16.03 2.72 -3.31
N ARG A 47 -16.39 3.13 -4.53
CA ARG A 47 -17.27 4.29 -4.76
C ARG A 47 -18.76 3.95 -4.73
N LYS A 48 -19.13 2.72 -5.13
CA LYS A 48 -20.53 2.32 -5.34
C LYS A 48 -21.19 1.71 -4.11
N VAL A 49 -20.42 1.15 -3.18
CA VAL A 49 -20.96 0.64 -1.92
C VAL A 49 -20.42 1.51 -0.79
N PRO A 50 -21.24 2.35 -0.14
CA PRO A 50 -20.84 3.01 1.10
C PRO A 50 -20.75 1.92 2.17
N VAL A 51 -19.65 1.16 2.17
CA VAL A 51 -19.31 0.27 3.27
C VAL A 51 -18.94 1.21 4.41
N THR A 52 -19.94 1.57 5.22
CA THR A 52 -19.65 2.28 6.46
C THR A 52 -18.78 1.33 7.28
N PRO A 53 -17.51 1.67 7.56
CA PRO A 53 -16.64 0.78 8.29
C PRO A 53 -17.29 0.44 9.63
N LYS A 54 -17.19 -0.84 10.04
CA LYS A 54 -17.79 -1.30 11.29
C LYS A 54 -17.22 -0.49 12.44
N ARG A 55 -18.08 0.27 13.13
CA ARG A 55 -17.67 1.06 14.30
C ARG A 55 -17.66 0.17 15.53
N SER A 56 -16.53 0.14 16.23
CA SER A 56 -16.38 -0.54 17.51
C SER A 56 -16.43 0.48 18.64
N LYS A 57 -17.29 0.26 19.64
CA LYS A 57 -17.31 1.10 20.84
C LYS A 57 -16.09 0.78 21.69
N VAL A 58 -15.22 1.76 21.86
CA VAL A 58 -14.05 1.66 22.73
C VAL A 58 -14.17 2.64 23.89
N THR A 59 -13.64 2.26 25.06
CA THR A 59 -13.48 3.17 26.20
C THR A 59 -12.00 3.51 26.32
N LEU A 60 -11.63 4.74 25.98
CA LEU A 60 -10.26 5.24 26.00
C LEU A 60 -10.18 6.48 26.89
N ARG A 61 -9.07 6.65 27.60
CA ARG A 61 -8.74 7.91 28.29
C ARG A 61 -8.06 8.84 27.30
N VAL A 62 -8.65 10.01 27.09
CA VAL A 62 -8.14 11.07 26.20
C VAL A 62 -7.84 12.29 27.05
N ASP A 63 -6.82 13.05 26.66
CA ASP A 63 -6.52 14.34 27.29
C ASP A 63 -7.76 15.26 27.30
N ASP A 64 -8.00 15.88 28.45
CA ASP A 64 -9.20 16.66 28.72
C ASP A 64 -9.23 17.99 27.94
N ARG A 65 -8.06 18.59 27.65
CA ARG A 65 -7.98 19.79 26.81
C ARG A 65 -8.32 19.45 25.36
N ALA A 66 -7.78 18.36 24.83
CA ALA A 66 -8.14 17.88 23.49
C ALA A 66 -9.63 17.56 23.38
N LEU A 67 -10.18 16.85 24.38
CA LEU A 67 -11.60 16.49 24.40
C LEU A 67 -12.52 17.71 24.41
N ARG A 68 -12.22 18.72 25.23
CA ARG A 68 -12.96 19.99 25.24
C ARG A 68 -12.92 20.68 23.88
N TRP A 69 -11.76 20.70 23.23
CA TRP A 69 -11.61 21.35 21.92
C TRP A 69 -12.53 20.72 20.88
N PHE A 70 -12.54 19.38 20.77
CA PHE A 70 -13.43 18.68 19.85
C PHE A 70 -14.91 18.89 20.20
N ARG A 71 -15.28 18.82 21.50
CA ARG A 71 -16.66 19.05 21.94
C ARG A 71 -17.19 20.44 21.59
N ARG A 72 -16.32 21.46 21.59
CA ARG A 72 -16.69 22.84 21.24
C ARG A 72 -17.13 22.99 19.78
N MET A 73 -16.81 22.04 18.91
CA MET A 73 -17.23 22.03 17.50
C MET A 73 -18.69 21.59 17.31
N GLY A 74 -19.38 21.17 18.37
CA GLY A 74 -20.80 20.82 18.32
C GLY A 74 -21.05 19.35 17.93
N PRO A 75 -22.28 19.04 17.45
CA PRO A 75 -22.68 17.69 17.11
C PRO A 75 -21.73 17.01 16.10
N GLY A 76 -21.50 15.72 16.30
CA GLY A 76 -20.59 14.94 15.44
C GLY A 76 -19.11 15.07 15.78
N TRP A 77 -18.73 15.68 16.92
CA TRP A 77 -17.32 15.76 17.34
C TRP A 77 -16.64 14.39 17.41
N GLN A 78 -17.35 13.32 17.77
CA GLN A 78 -16.82 11.95 17.78
C GLN A 78 -16.42 11.48 16.38
N ALA A 79 -17.19 11.82 15.35
CA ALA A 79 -16.84 11.50 13.96
C ALA A 79 -15.62 12.29 13.47
N ARG A 80 -15.41 13.51 14.00
CA ARG A 80 -14.21 14.30 13.72
C ARG A 80 -12.97 13.71 14.39
N VAL A 81 -13.10 13.22 15.63
CA VAL A 81 -12.04 12.47 16.31
C VAL A 81 -11.68 11.23 15.47
N ASP A 82 -12.69 10.46 15.04
CA ASP A 82 -12.49 9.27 14.20
C ASP A 82 -11.77 9.62 12.88
N ALA A 83 -12.16 10.71 12.21
CA ALA A 83 -11.50 11.17 10.98
C ALA A 83 -10.02 11.52 11.19
N VAL A 84 -9.67 12.14 12.32
CA VAL A 84 -8.27 12.45 12.67
C VAL A 84 -7.48 11.17 12.94
N LEU A 85 -8.08 10.21 13.65
CA LEU A 85 -7.44 8.90 13.90
C LEU A 85 -7.21 8.13 12.59
N GLN A 86 -8.18 8.17 11.67
CA GLN A 86 -8.02 7.56 10.34
C GLN A 86 -6.93 8.25 9.52
N ALA A 87 -6.88 9.58 9.52
CA ALA A 87 -5.86 10.33 8.81
C ALA A 87 -4.46 9.97 9.33
N TYR A 88 -4.28 9.95 10.66
CA TYR A 88 -3.03 9.52 11.28
C TYR A 88 -2.66 8.07 10.92
N MET A 89 -3.62 7.15 11.02
CA MET A 89 -3.42 5.75 10.63
C MET A 89 -2.97 5.62 9.16
N LEU A 90 -3.60 6.34 8.24
CA LEU A 90 -3.24 6.33 6.82
C LEU A 90 -1.84 6.89 6.59
N SER A 91 -1.48 7.98 7.26
CA SER A 91 -0.14 8.58 7.15
C SER A 91 0.97 7.64 7.64
N VAL A 92 0.70 6.85 8.69
CA VAL A 92 1.63 5.82 9.17
C VAL A 92 1.73 4.66 8.16
N ILE A 93 0.59 4.14 7.69
CA ILE A 93 0.57 3.02 6.72
C ILE A 93 1.25 3.40 5.40
N SER A 94 1.11 4.64 4.97
CA SER A 94 1.74 5.13 3.74
C SER A 94 3.22 5.47 3.89
N LYS A 95 3.80 5.31 5.10
CA LYS A 95 5.19 5.70 5.42
C LYS A 95 5.51 7.17 5.17
N GLU A 96 4.49 8.04 5.21
CA GLU A 96 4.67 9.49 5.14
C GLU A 96 5.08 10.08 6.50
N ILE A 97 4.76 9.35 7.57
CA ILE A 97 5.25 9.61 8.93
C ILE A 97 6.04 8.38 9.35
N GLU A 98 7.31 8.56 9.74
CA GLU A 98 8.11 7.52 10.37
C GLU A 98 7.52 7.22 11.75
N GLY A 99 6.86 6.06 11.88
CA GLY A 99 6.44 5.57 13.18
C GLY A 99 7.62 4.94 13.91
N GLU A 100 7.76 5.18 15.21
CA GLU A 100 8.73 4.50 16.08
C GLU A 100 8.57 2.95 16.10
N PHE A 101 7.45 2.44 15.56
CA PHE A 101 7.16 1.02 15.39
C PHE A 101 7.23 0.54 13.92
N ASP A 102 7.68 1.38 13.00
CA ASP A 102 7.77 1.00 11.59
C ASP A 102 8.88 -0.03 11.46
N ARG A 103 8.50 -1.30 11.29
CA ARG A 103 9.46 -2.36 11.00
C ARG A 103 9.72 -2.36 9.50
N ASP A 104 10.97 -2.50 9.12
CA ASP A 104 11.27 -2.75 7.72
C ASP A 104 10.63 -4.08 7.26
N TRP A 105 10.63 -4.36 5.95
CA TRP A 105 10.09 -5.61 5.41
C TRP A 105 10.83 -6.87 5.91
N LYS A 106 11.94 -6.71 6.65
CA LYS A 106 12.72 -7.77 7.31
C LYS A 106 12.46 -7.88 8.81
N GLY A 107 11.69 -6.97 9.42
CA GLY A 107 11.35 -6.99 10.83
C GLY A 107 12.30 -6.22 11.75
N ASP A 108 13.26 -5.48 11.21
CA ASP A 108 14.19 -4.65 12.00
C ASP A 108 13.56 -3.27 12.31
N PRO A 109 13.73 -2.72 13.52
CA PRO A 109 13.38 -1.35 13.82
C PRO A 109 14.33 -0.41 13.06
N ILE A 110 13.76 0.63 12.44
CA ILE A 110 14.52 1.69 11.76
C ILE A 110 15.09 2.66 12.80
#